data_AF-A0A645JJ26-F1
#
_entry.id   AF-A0A645JJ26-F1
#
_cell.length_a   1.000
_cell.length_b   1.000
_cell.length_c   1.000
_cell.angle_alpha   90.00
_cell.angle_beta   90.00
_cell.angle_gamma   90.00
#
_symmetry.space_group_name_H-M   'P 1'
#
loop_
_entity.id
_entity.type
_entity.pdbx_description
1 polymer ?
#
loop_
_entity_poly.entity_id
_entity_poly.type
_entity_poly.pdbx_seq_one_letter_code
_entity_poly.pdbx_strand_id
1 'polypeptide(L)'
;MVPKGAEASTIIYSLVETAKENDLDPYRYLTWLMREATKLDMSDAQQAARLMPVNAPVECRAKKAFDANSTGYVIRFWIISK
;
A
#
# COMPACT_ATOMS: atom_id res chain seq x y z
N MET A 1 -21.93 5.24 18.31
CA MET A 1 -21.32 6.17 17.33
C MET A 1 -19.85 5.82 17.20
N VAL A 2 -19.36 5.58 15.99
CA VAL A 2 -17.92 5.51 15.75
C VAL A 2 -17.40 6.96 15.88
N PRO A 3 -16.39 7.23 16.72
CA PRO A 3 -15.79 8.56 16.73
C PRO A 3 -15.18 8.82 15.34
N LYS A 4 -15.34 10.01 14.79
CA LYS A 4 -14.89 10.36 13.42
C LYS A 4 -13.44 9.98 13.12
N GLY A 5 -12.57 9.96 14.14
CA GLY A 5 -11.19 9.50 14.01
C GLY A 5 -11.04 8.00 13.77
N ALA A 6 -11.90 7.16 14.37
CA ALA A 6 -11.88 5.71 14.13
C ALA A 6 -12.42 5.34 12.74
N GLU A 7 -13.33 6.14 12.18
CA GLU A 7 -13.81 5.99 10.81
C GLU A 7 -12.68 6.24 9.80
N ALA A 8 -11.96 7.36 9.94
CA ALA A 8 -10.82 7.66 9.08
C ALA A 8 -9.74 6.58 9.15
N SER A 9 -9.38 6.11 10.36
CA SER A 9 -8.40 5.03 10.52
C SER A 9 -8.85 3.72 9.88
N THR A 10 -10.14 3.39 9.95
CA THR A 10 -10.70 2.20 9.30
C THR A 10 -10.58 2.29 7.79
N ILE A 11 -10.91 3.44 7.20
CA ILE A 11 -10.79 3.67 5.75
C ILE A 11 -9.32 3.54 5.30
N ILE A 12 -8.39 4.16 6.03
CA ILE A 12 -6.97 4.08 5.71
C ILE A 12 -6.48 2.64 5.81
N TYR A 13 -6.88 1.88 6.82
CA TYR A 13 -6.53 0.47 6.95
C TYR A 13 -7.05 -0.35 5.75
N SER A 14 -8.31 -0.16 5.35
CA SER A 14 -8.87 -0.83 4.17
C SER A 14 -8.09 -0.50 2.89
N LEU A 15 -7.69 0.76 2.69
CA LEU A 15 -6.88 1.16 1.53
C LEU A 15 -5.47 0.55 1.55
N VAL A 16 -4.86 0.43 2.73
CA VAL A 16 -3.56 -0.21 2.92
C VAL A 16 -3.63 -1.70 2.58
N GLU A 17 -4.64 -2.42 3.08
CA GLU A 17 -4.82 -3.84 2.75
C GLU A 17 -5.10 -4.03 1.26
N THR A 18 -5.94 -3.18 0.66
CA THR A 18 -6.19 -3.20 -0.79
C THR A 18 -4.89 -3.02 -1.59
N ALA A 19 -4.00 -2.11 -1.18
CA ALA A 19 -2.71 -1.91 -1.83
C ALA A 19 -1.85 -3.18 -1.76
N LYS A 20 -1.77 -3.81 -0.59
CA LYS A 20 -1.00 -5.04 -0.36
C LYS A 20 -1.52 -6.20 -1.21
N GLU A 21 -2.83 -6.37 -1.29
CA GLU A 21 -3.48 -7.41 -2.12
C GLU A 21 -3.23 -7.24 -3.62
N ASN A 22 -2.85 -6.03 -4.06
CA ASN A 22 -2.61 -5.69 -5.47
C ASN A 22 -1.12 -5.47 -5.80
N ASP A 23 -0.21 -5.96 -4.97
CA ASP A 23 1.25 -5.81 -5.13
C ASP A 23 1.73 -4.35 -5.22
N LEU A 24 1.03 -3.45 -4.54
CA LEU A 24 1.37 -2.03 -4.47
C LEU A 24 2.09 -1.72 -3.15
N ASP A 25 3.02 -0.77 -3.22
CA ASP A 25 3.57 -0.14 -2.02
C ASP A 25 2.49 0.77 -1.41
N PRO A 26 2.03 0.53 -0.16
CA PRO A 26 0.89 1.26 0.39
C PRO A 26 1.12 2.77 0.49
N TYR A 27 2.35 3.18 0.83
CA TYR A 27 2.68 4.60 0.98
C TYR A 27 2.64 5.32 -0.37
N ARG A 28 3.26 4.73 -1.41
CA ARG A 28 3.28 5.30 -2.76
C ARG A 28 1.90 5.28 -3.39
N TYR A 29 1.11 4.24 -3.17
CA TYR A 29 -0.26 4.17 -3.66
C TYR A 29 -1.16 5.23 -3.02
N LEU A 30 -1.17 5.35 -1.69
CA LEU A 30 -1.98 6.37 -1.01
C LEU A 30 -1.59 7.80 -1.42
N THR A 31 -0.28 8.06 -1.56
CA THR A 31 0.22 9.36 -2.02
C THR A 31 -0.25 9.70 -3.43
N TRP A 32 -0.20 8.72 -4.35
CA TRP A 32 -0.73 8.88 -5.69
C TRP A 32 -2.25 9.10 -5.68
N LEU A 33 -2.98 8.29 -4.92
CA LEU A 33 -4.44 8.34 -4.84
C LEU A 33 -4.93 9.71 -4.35
N MET A 34 -4.33 10.26 -3.30
CA MET A 34 -4.67 11.61 -2.79
C MET A 34 -4.32 12.72 -3.79
N ARG A 35 -3.23 12.58 -4.54
CA ARG A 35 -2.82 13.55 -5.56
C ARG A 35 -3.73 13.51 -6.79
N GLU A 36 -4.16 12.33 -7.20
CA GLU A 36 -4.94 12.15 -8.42
C GLU A 36 -6.43 12.39 -8.16
N ALA A 37 -6.93 12.05 -6.97
CA ALA A 37 -8.29 12.34 -6.54
C ALA A 37 -8.66 13.83 -6.61
N THR A 38 -7.73 14.75 -6.31
CA THR A 38 -8.00 16.19 -6.36
C THR A 38 -8.23 16.72 -7.78
N LYS A 39 -7.90 15.94 -8.81
CA LYS A 39 -8.05 16.30 -10.22
C LYS A 39 -9.34 15.76 -10.83
N LEU A 40 -10.06 14.90 -10.11
CA LEU A 40 -11.19 14.13 -10.60
C LEU A 40 -12.46 14.55 -9.86
N ASP A 41 -13.58 14.48 -10.56
CA ASP A 41 -14.89 14.51 -9.93
C ASP A 41 -15.19 13.13 -9.33
N MET A 42 -15.07 13.04 -8.01
CA MET A 42 -15.33 11.81 -7.27
C MET A 42 -16.82 11.43 -7.24
N SER A 43 -17.71 12.32 -7.69
CA SER A 43 -19.14 12.04 -7.89
C SER A 43 -19.38 11.23 -9.17
N ASP A 44 -18.47 11.31 -10.15
CA ASP A 44 -18.51 10.53 -11.38
C ASP A 44 -17.79 9.18 -11.16
N ALA A 45 -18.57 8.10 -11.17
CA ALA A 45 -18.07 6.74 -10.99
C ALA A 45 -16.99 6.36 -12.03
N GLN A 46 -17.08 6.87 -13.26
CA GLN A 46 -16.08 6.60 -14.31
C GLN A 46 -14.75 7.29 -14.02
N GLN A 47 -14.79 8.47 -13.40
CA GLN A 47 -13.58 9.17 -12.96
C GLN A 47 -13.00 8.52 -11.71
N ALA A 48 -13.83 8.20 -10.72
CA ALA A 48 -13.39 7.49 -9.52
C ALA A 48 -12.75 6.12 -9.84
N ALA A 49 -13.28 5.39 -10.83
CA ALA A 49 -12.71 4.13 -11.29
C ALA A 49 -11.24 4.26 -11.80
N ARG A 50 -10.81 5.45 -12.22
CA ARG A 50 -9.41 5.69 -12.60
C ARG A 50 -8.44 5.55 -11.42
N LEU A 51 -8.92 5.66 -10.19
CA LEU A 51 -8.12 5.52 -8.98
C LEU A 51 -8.01 4.08 -8.47
N MET A 52 -8.60 3.10 -9.19
CA MET A 52 -8.50 1.71 -8.81
C MET A 52 -7.05 1.20 -8.80
N PRO A 53 -6.71 0.22 -7.93
CA PRO A 53 -5.35 -0.33 -7.82
C PRO A 53 -4.75 -0.84 -9.14
N VAL A 54 -5.61 -1.33 -10.05
CA VAL A 54 -5.21 -1.80 -11.39
C VAL A 54 -4.64 -0.67 -12.26
N ASN A 55 -5.13 0.55 -12.08
CA ASN A 55 -4.74 1.73 -12.85
C ASN A 55 -3.56 2.48 -12.20
N ALA A 56 -3.12 2.05 -11.02
CA ALA A 56 -1.99 2.66 -10.35
C ALA A 56 -0.72 2.51 -11.20
N PRO A 57 0.09 3.57 -11.30
CA PRO A 57 1.23 3.60 -12.19
C PRO A 57 2.36 2.70 -11.67
N VAL A 58 3.34 2.39 -12.53
CA VAL A 58 4.39 1.39 -12.24
C VAL A 58 5.25 1.76 -11.04
N GLU A 59 5.39 3.07 -10.77
CA GLU A 59 6.04 3.56 -9.57
C GLU A 59 5.31 3.13 -8.30
N CYS A 60 3.99 2.94 -8.29
CA CYS A 60 3.29 2.49 -7.09
C CYS A 60 3.54 1.01 -6.78
N ARG A 61 4.16 0.24 -7.68
CA ARG A 61 4.43 -1.18 -7.46
C ARG A 61 5.41 -1.38 -6.31
N ALA A 62 5.11 -2.37 -5.47
CA ALA A 62 6.00 -2.80 -4.41
C ALA A 62 7.32 -3.25 -5.03
N LYS A 63 8.44 -2.68 -4.58
CA LYS A 63 9.73 -3.28 -4.88
C LYS A 63 9.77 -4.59 -4.12
N LYS A 64 9.99 -5.70 -4.83
CA LYS A 64 10.41 -6.92 -4.15
C LYS A 64 11.70 -6.57 -3.41
N ALA A 65 11.63 -6.51 -2.09
CA ALA A 65 12.84 -6.47 -1.30
C ALA A 65 13.61 -7.73 -1.70
N PHE A 66 14.84 -7.57 -2.17
CA PHE A 66 15.79 -8.66 -2.08
C PHE A 66 15.82 -9.04 -0.60
N ASP A 67 15.33 -10.24 -0.29
CA ASP A 67 15.06 -10.66 1.07
C ASP A 67 16.39 -10.88 1.80
N ALA A 68 16.97 -9.80 2.31
CA ALA A 68 18.20 -9.81 3.09
C ALA A 68 18.04 -10.57 4.42
N ASN A 69 16.81 -10.95 4.79
CA ASN A 69 16.58 -11.86 5.91
C ASN A 69 16.79 -13.33 5.54
N SER A 70 16.72 -13.73 4.27
CA SER A 70 17.07 -15.11 3.89
C SER A 70 18.55 -15.44 4.16
N THR A 71 19.44 -14.44 4.02
CA THR A 71 20.88 -14.58 4.28
C THR A 71 21.27 -14.27 5.73
N GLY A 72 20.46 -13.49 6.46
CA GLY A 72 20.73 -13.09 7.85
C GLY A 72 20.41 -14.16 8.89
N TYR A 73 19.38 -14.99 8.67
CA TYR A 73 19.02 -16.06 9.61
C TYR A 73 20.06 -17.19 9.63
N VAL A 74 20.63 -17.56 8.48
CA VAL A 74 21.66 -18.60 8.40
C VAL A 74 22.98 -18.19 9.09
N ILE A 75 23.37 -16.92 8.99
CA ILE A 75 24.60 -16.42 9.65
C ILE A 75 24.41 -16.30 11.16
N ARG A 76 23.22 -15.90 11.62
CA ARG A 76 22.90 -15.84 13.05
C ARG A 76 22.89 -17.22 13.71
N PHE A 77 22.43 -18.26 13.02
CA PHE A 77 22.37 -19.61 13.59
C PHE A 77 23.75 -20.27 13.77
N TRP A 78 24.73 -19.96 12.91
CA TRP A 78 26.08 -20.52 12.99
C TRP A 78 26.90 -19.91 14.14
N ILE A 79 26.72 -18.61 14.43
CA ILE A 79 27.45 -17.91 15.49
C ILE A 79 26.99 -18.35 16.89
N ILE A 80 25.73 -18.76 17.05
CA ILE A 80 25.17 -19.15 18.36
C ILE A 80 25.45 -20.64 18.68
N SER A 81 26.02 -21.41 17.74
CA SER A 81 26.32 -22.85 17.90
C SER A 81 27.83 -23.16 18.11
N LYS A 82 28.62 -22.21 18.65
CA LYS A 82 30.04 -22.40 18.97
C LYS A 82 30.32 -22.22 20.45
#